data_AF-Q066T0-F1
#
_entry.id   AF-Q066T0-F1
#
_cell.length_a   1.000
_cell.length_b   1.000
_cell.length_c   1.000
_cell.angle_alpha   90.00
_cell.angle_beta   90.00
_cell.angle_gamma   90.00
#
_symmetry.space_group_name_H-M   'P 1'
#
loop_
_entity.id
_entity.type
_entity.pdbx_description
1 polymer ?
#
loop_
_entity_poly.entity_id
_entity_poly.type
_entity_poly.pdbx_seq_one_letter_code
_entity_poly.pdbx_strand_id
1 'polypeptide(L)' 'MELNPSVQFTNKKPPAQRKTTLKWDDNGDLTAVDMARIIDRLTTPELNRCELDQS' A
#
# COMPACT_ATOMS: atom_id res chain seq x y z
N MET A 1 -14.33 8.60 31.37
CA MET A 1 -14.03 8.24 29.97
C MET A 1 -14.05 6.72 29.92
N GLU A 2 -15.20 6.13 29.64
CA GLU A 2 -15.33 4.67 29.61
C GLU A 2 -14.80 4.16 28.25
N LEU A 3 -13.83 3.23 28.29
CA LEU A 3 -13.35 2.55 27.10
C LEU A 3 -14.47 1.63 26.60
N ASN A 4 -14.89 1.83 25.35
CA ASN A 4 -15.81 0.93 24.66
C ASN A 4 -15.13 -0.46 24.48
N PRO A 5 -15.70 -1.54 25.04
CA PRO A 5 -15.10 -2.88 25.01
C PRO A 5 -15.17 -3.58 23.64
N SER A 6 -15.66 -2.92 22.58
CA SER A 6 -15.90 -3.58 21.28
C SER A 6 -14.75 -3.51 20.26
N VAL A 7 -13.62 -2.86 20.57
CA VAL A 7 -12.46 -2.87 19.65
C VAL A 7 -11.63 -4.13 19.90
N GLN A 8 -12.05 -5.23 19.27
CA GLN A 8 -11.22 -6.43 19.19
C GLN A 8 -10.09 -6.17 18.18
N PHE A 9 -8.89 -5.83 18.68
CA PHE A 9 -7.67 -5.85 17.87
C PHE A 9 -7.31 -7.32 17.60
N THR A 10 -7.95 -7.91 16.59
CA THR A 10 -7.58 -9.24 16.14
C THR A 10 -6.15 -9.17 15.63
N ASN A 11 -5.26 -10.00 16.18
CA ASN A 11 -3.86 -10.17 15.78
C ASN A 11 -3.75 -10.82 14.38
N LYS A 12 -4.43 -10.25 13.39
CA LYS A 12 -4.40 -10.71 12.02
C LYS A 12 -3.13 -10.16 11.40
N LYS A 13 -2.24 -11.07 11.01
CA LYS A 13 -1.04 -10.70 10.26
C LYS A 13 -1.53 -10.00 8.99
N PRO A 14 -0.98 -8.82 8.66
CA PRO A 14 -1.35 -8.16 7.42
C PRO A 14 -1.15 -9.14 6.26
N PRO A 15 -2.03 -9.12 5.26
CA PRO A 15 -1.89 -9.95 4.08
C PRO A 15 -0.50 -9.72 3.49
N ALA A 16 0.09 -10.76 2.90
CA ALA A 16 1.44 -10.69 2.37
C ALA A 16 1.51 -9.61 1.29
N GLN A 17 1.92 -8.41 1.68
CA GLN A 17 2.11 -7.28 0.78
C GLN A 17 3.06 -7.75 -0.32
N ARG A 18 2.58 -7.77 -1.57
CA ARG A 18 3.44 -8.09 -2.70
C ARG A 18 4.59 -7.09 -2.65
N LYS A 19 5.79 -7.58 -2.38
CA LYS A 19 6.99 -6.74 -2.33
C LYS A 19 7.22 -6.16 -3.72
N THR A 20 6.73 -4.95 -3.97
CA THR A 20 7.11 -4.18 -5.14
C THR A 20 8.45 -3.54 -4.82
N THR A 21 9.54 -4.04 -5.41
CA THR A 21 10.85 -3.39 -5.28
C THR A 21 10.84 -2.13 -6.13
N LEU A 22 10.33 -1.03 -5.55
CA LEU A 22 10.53 0.31 -6.07
C LEU A 22 12.02 0.63 -6.01
N LYS A 23 12.60 1.09 -7.12
CA LYS A 23 14.00 1.51 -7.16
C LYS A 23 14.08 3.00 -6.90
N TRP A 24 14.88 3.33 -5.91
CA TRP A 24 15.25 4.68 -5.55
C TRP A 24 16.66 4.94 -6.09
N ASP A 25 16.92 6.16 -6.53
CA ASP A 25 18.27 6.59 -6.89
C ASP A 25 19.07 7.00 -5.63
N ASP A 26 20.32 7.38 -5.84
CA ASP A 26 21.22 7.77 -4.75
C ASP A 26 20.81 9.09 -4.07
N ASN A 27 19.92 9.87 -4.69
CA ASN A 27 19.36 11.10 -4.13
C ASN A 27 18.14 10.81 -3.23
N GLY A 28 17.65 9.57 -3.21
CA GLY A 28 16.42 9.20 -2.53
C GLY A 28 15.16 9.55 -3.33
N ASP A 29 15.29 9.78 -4.64
CA ASP A 29 14.17 9.96 -5.56
C ASP A 29 13.79 8.63 -6.21
N LEU A 30 12.52 8.45 -6.56
CA LEU A 30 12.10 7.27 -7.30
C LEU A 30 12.61 7.35 -8.74
N THR A 31 13.17 6.27 -9.26
CA THR A 31 13.66 6.26 -10.65
C THR A 31 12.55 6.65 -11.64
N ALA A 32 12.91 7.36 -12.71
CA ALA A 32 11.95 7.80 -13.74
C ALA A 32 11.13 6.63 -14.32
N VAL A 33 11.75 5.46 -14.45
CA VAL A 33 11.11 4.22 -14.92
C VAL A 33 10.01 3.75 -13.96
N ASP A 34 10.29 3.75 -12.66
CA ASP A 34 9.29 3.34 -11.66
C ASP A 34 8.20 4.41 -11.47
N MET A 35 8.53 5.70 -11.58
CA MET A 35 7.52 6.78 -11.58
C MET A 35 6.54 6.64 -12.75
N ALA A 36 7.04 6.41 -13.97
CA ALA A 36 6.20 6.19 -15.14
C ALA A 36 5.29 4.96 -14.97
N ARG A 37 5.82 3.87 -14.41
CA ARG A 37 5.05 2.65 -14.13
C ARG A 37 3.94 2.87 -13.09
N ILE A 38 4.18 3.71 -12.08
CA ILE A 38 3.15 4.06 -11.09
C ILE A 38 2.04 4.86 -11.76
N ILE A 39 2.37 5.87 -12.55
CA ILE A 39 1.39 6.70 -13.25
C ILE A 39 0.52 5.84 -14.17
N ASP A 40 1.12 4.95 -14.95
CA ASP A 40 0.41 4.01 -15.83
C ASP A 40 -0.54 3.06 -15.08
N ARG A 41 -0.22 2.70 -13.83
CA ARG A 41 -1.13 1.92 -12.98
C ARG A 41 -2.26 2.79 -12.40
N LEU A 42 -1.96 4.03 -12.02
CA LEU A 42 -2.97 4.95 -11.47
C LEU A 42 -3.98 5.43 -12.51
N THR A 43 -3.63 5.41 -13.80
CA THR A 43 -4.57 5.70 -14.89
C THR A 43 -5.54 4.54 -15.14
N THR A 44 -5.34 3.37 -14.52
CA THR A 44 -6.30 2.26 -14.62
C THR A 44 -7.52 2.54 -13.74
N PRO A 45 -8.73 2.62 -14.31
CA PRO A 45 -9.94 3.06 -13.60
C PRO A 45 -10.44 2.05 -12.55
N GLU A 46 -9.93 0.82 -12.55
CA GLU A 46 -10.28 -0.22 -11.57
C GLU A 46 -9.42 -0.13 -10.29
N LEU A 47 -8.41 0.74 -10.25
CA LEU A 47 -7.53 0.94 -9.09
C LEU A 47 -8.17 1.84 -8.00
N ASN A 48 -9.49 1.72 -7.80
CA ASN A 48 -10.26 2.56 -6.87
C ASN A 48 -10.15 2.13 -5.40
N ARG A 49 -9.34 1.10 -5.10
CA ARG A 49 -9.16 0.60 -3.74
C ARG A 49 -7.68 0.38 -3.53
N CYS A 50 -7.18 0.86 -2.40
CA CYS A 50 -5.95 0.32 -1.85
C CYS A 50 -6.19 -1.19 -1.68
N GLU A 51 -5.32 -2.05 -2.23
CA GLU A 51 -5.23 -3.48 -1.87
C GLU A 51 -4.71 -3.63 -0.43
N LEU A 52 -5.25 -2.84 0.51
CA LEU A 52 -5.22 -3.13 1.92
C LEU A 52 -6.35 -4.12 2.12
N ASP A 53 -6.10 -5.37 1.73
CA ASP A 53 -6.99 -6.49 2.07
C ASP A 53 -7.25 -6.39 3.58
N GLN A 54 -8.51 -6.17 3.93
CA GLN A 54 -8.98 -6.09 5.30
C GLN A 54 -8.83 -7.47 5.90
N SER A 55 -7.66 -7.71 6.51
CA SER A 55 -7.48 -8.79 7.47
C SER A 55 -8.21 -8.39 8.73
#